data_AF-A0A7H8XR01-F1
#
_entry.id   AF-A0A7H8XR01-F1
#
_cell.length_a   1.000
_cell.length_b   1.000
_cell.length_c   1.000
_cell.angle_alpha   90.00
_cell.angle_beta   90.00
_cell.angle_gamma   90.00
#
_symmetry.space_group_name_H-M   'P 1'
#
loop_
_entity.id
_entity.type
_entity.pdbx_description
1 polymer ?
#
loop_
_entity_poly.entity_id
_entity_poly.type
_entity_poly.pdbx_seq_one_letter_code
_entity_poly.pdbx_strand_id
1 'polypeptide(L)'
;MRVFLFRRARPRRRPPAHGAAGRQPAAGRRLLPWQVREWRFRSARFGRRGLDPREVREFLERIAVELAAAHHALAQSRRETSQVKLALCRLRAEASPARNERGWGR
;
A
#
# COMPACT_ATOMS: atom_id res chain seq x y z
N MET A 1 13.76 60.82 -21.73
CA MET A 1 13.52 60.59 -20.29
C MET A 1 12.42 59.55 -20.11
N ARG A 2 12.68 58.45 -19.41
CA ARG A 2 11.78 57.75 -18.46
C ARG A 2 12.31 56.34 -18.15
N VAL A 3 12.94 56.28 -16.98
CA VAL A 3 13.37 55.10 -16.25
C VAL A 3 12.16 54.21 -15.93
N PHE A 4 12.23 52.93 -16.29
CA PHE A 4 11.36 51.91 -15.72
C PHE A 4 12.12 51.20 -14.59
N LEU A 5 11.62 51.46 -13.39
CA LEU A 5 12.11 50.94 -12.12
C LEU A 5 12.09 49.40 -12.13
N PHE A 6 13.23 48.81 -11.76
CA PHE A 6 13.37 47.40 -11.41
C PHE A 6 12.37 47.03 -10.31
N ARG A 7 11.27 46.39 -10.69
CA ARG A 7 10.34 45.79 -9.72
C ARG A 7 10.88 44.42 -9.36
N ARG A 8 11.59 44.33 -8.23
CA ARG A 8 11.99 43.09 -7.55
C ARG A 8 10.86 42.07 -7.59
N ALA A 9 11.02 41.03 -8.41
CA ALA A 9 10.16 39.86 -8.39
C ALA A 9 10.34 39.16 -7.05
N ARG A 10 9.31 39.18 -6.21
CA ARG A 10 9.28 38.41 -4.96
C ARG A 10 9.30 36.92 -5.32
N PRO A 11 10.13 36.09 -4.67
CA PRO A 11 10.13 34.66 -4.94
C PRO A 11 8.76 34.11 -4.51
N ARG A 12 8.08 33.46 -5.46
CA ARG A 12 6.91 32.63 -5.18
C ARG A 12 7.33 31.62 -4.13
N ARG A 13 6.84 31.81 -2.89
CA ARG A 13 6.94 30.81 -1.82
C ARG A 13 6.33 29.52 -2.37
N ARG A 14 7.20 28.56 -2.70
CA ARG A 14 6.79 27.18 -2.93
C ARG A 14 6.06 26.72 -1.66
N PRO A 15 4.86 26.14 -1.75
CA PRO A 15 4.23 25.54 -0.59
C PRO A 15 5.18 24.45 -0.04
N PRO A 16 5.24 24.26 1.28
CA PRO A 16 6.09 23.23 1.86
C PRO A 16 5.68 21.90 1.26
N ALA A 17 6.64 21.24 0.60
CA ALA A 17 6.51 19.86 0.18
C ALA A 17 6.15 19.07 1.44
N HIS A 18 4.87 18.66 1.52
CA HIS A 18 4.40 17.83 2.61
C HIS A 18 5.29 16.60 2.58
N GLY A 19 6.11 16.49 3.62
CA GLY A 19 7.14 15.48 3.72
C GLY A 19 6.52 14.12 3.50
N ALA A 20 7.11 13.38 2.56
CA ALA A 20 7.09 11.93 2.48
C ALA A 20 5.95 11.26 3.25
N ALA A 21 4.71 11.50 2.82
CA ALA A 21 3.70 10.46 2.91
C ALA A 21 4.31 9.35 2.06
N GLY A 22 4.97 8.40 2.73
CA GLY A 22 5.56 7.24 2.10
C GLY A 22 4.57 6.79 1.06
N ARG A 23 5.03 6.62 -0.19
CA ARG A 23 4.23 6.09 -1.29
C ARG A 23 3.59 4.80 -0.78
N GLN A 24 2.43 4.91 -0.15
CA GLN A 24 1.47 3.86 -0.10
C GLN A 24 1.20 3.71 -1.59
N PRO A 25 1.62 2.61 -2.22
CA PRO A 25 1.18 2.33 -3.56
C PRO A 25 -0.31 2.53 -3.48
N ALA A 26 -0.87 3.44 -4.30
CA ALA A 26 -2.30 3.68 -4.35
C ALA A 26 -2.90 2.28 -4.35
N ALA A 27 -3.46 1.88 -3.21
CA ALA A 27 -3.95 0.54 -3.04
C ALA A 27 -5.27 0.61 -3.77
N GLY A 28 -5.19 0.66 -5.12
CA GLY A 28 -6.28 0.35 -6.00
C GLY A 28 -6.86 -0.89 -5.39
N ARG A 29 -8.09 -0.73 -4.88
CA ARG A 29 -8.74 -1.62 -3.92
C ARG A 29 -8.30 -3.04 -4.23
N ARG A 30 -7.45 -3.62 -3.38
CA ARG A 30 -6.92 -4.96 -3.64
C ARG A 30 -8.14 -5.85 -3.83
N LEU A 31 -8.26 -6.44 -5.03
CA LEU A 31 -9.36 -7.34 -5.33
C LEU A 31 -9.32 -8.48 -4.32
N LEU A 32 -10.42 -8.70 -3.62
CA LEU A 32 -10.56 -9.83 -2.71
C LEU A 32 -11.06 -11.04 -3.51
N PRO A 33 -10.65 -12.27 -3.14
CA PRO A 33 -11.07 -13.49 -3.84
C PRO A 33 -12.58 -13.61 -4.01
N TRP A 34 -13.37 -13.28 -2.97
CA TRP A 34 -14.83 -13.33 -3.04
C TRP A 34 -15.41 -12.32 -4.04
N GLN A 35 -14.78 -11.15 -4.21
CA GLN A 35 -15.22 -10.15 -5.19
C GLN A 35 -15.05 -10.65 -6.62
N VAL A 36 -14.01 -11.46 -6.88
CA VAL A 36 -13.79 -12.08 -8.19
C VAL A 36 -14.87 -13.11 -8.48
N ARG A 37 -15.25 -13.92 -7.48
CA ARG A 37 -16.30 -14.94 -7.61
C ARG A 37 -17.67 -14.33 -7.89
N GLU A 38 -18.00 -13.24 -7.19
CA GLU A 38 -19.29 -12.55 -7.32
C GLU A 38 -19.37 -11.65 -8.57
N TRP A 39 -18.25 -11.40 -9.25
CA TRP A 39 -18.23 -10.53 -10.41
C TRP A 39 -19.06 -11.12 -11.57
N ARG A 40 -19.94 -10.30 -12.13
CA ARG A 40 -20.75 -10.61 -13.31
C ARG A 40 -20.48 -9.58 -14.39
N PHE A 41 -20.03 -10.05 -15.55
CA PHE A 41 -19.88 -9.21 -16.73
C PHE A 41 -21.25 -8.96 -17.37
N ARG A 42 -21.42 -7.79 -17.98
CA ARG A 42 -22.59 -7.50 -18.81
C ARG A 42 -22.55 -8.38 -20.05
N SER A 43 -23.69 -8.97 -20.43
CA SER A 43 -23.81 -9.71 -21.69
C SER A 43 -23.49 -8.81 -22.88
N ALA A 44 -22.92 -9.40 -23.93
CA ALA A 44 -22.65 -8.68 -25.17
C ALA A 44 -23.96 -8.09 -25.75
N ARG A 45 -23.87 -6.92 -26.38
CA ARG A 45 -25.00 -6.33 -27.10
C ARG A 45 -25.45 -7.28 -28.22
N PHE A 46 -26.76 -7.35 -28.43
CA PHE A 46 -27.39 -8.17 -29.46
C PHE A 46 -26.68 -7.97 -30.82
N GLY A 47 -26.33 -9.07 -31.50
CA GLY A 47 -25.60 -9.04 -32.77
C GLY A 47 -24.06 -9.00 -32.67
N ARG A 48 -23.48 -9.04 -31.47
CA ARG A 48 -22.03 -9.23 -31.29
C ARG A 48 -21.74 -10.57 -30.60
N ARG A 49 -20.70 -11.29 -31.04
CA ARG A 49 -20.19 -12.46 -30.31
C ARG A 49 -19.59 -11.99 -28.98
N GLY A 50 -20.10 -12.53 -27.89
CA GLY A 50 -19.52 -12.40 -26.54
C GLY A 50 -18.74 -13.66 -26.15
N LEU A 51 -17.99 -13.57 -25.05
CA LEU A 51 -17.41 -14.73 -24.38
C LEU A 51 -18.52 -15.64 -23.83
N ASP A 52 -18.25 -16.95 -23.76
CA ASP A 52 -19.16 -17.89 -23.10
C ASP A 52 -19.22 -17.57 -21.60
N PRO A 53 -20.41 -17.27 -21.04
CA PRO A 53 -20.57 -17.01 -19.61
C PRO A 53 -20.06 -18.15 -18.71
N ARG A 54 -20.08 -19.39 -19.18
CA ARG A 54 -19.60 -20.57 -18.42
C ARG A 54 -18.08 -20.58 -18.34
N GLU A 55 -17.39 -20.44 -19.47
CA GLU A 55 -15.93 -20.38 -19.54
C GLU A 55 -15.39 -19.21 -18.70
N VAL A 56 -16.03 -18.04 -18.77
CA VAL A 56 -15.68 -16.88 -17.94
C VAL A 56 -15.86 -17.20 -16.45
N ARG A 57 -16.90 -17.94 -16.07
CA ARG A 57 -17.13 -18.32 -14.66
C ARG A 57 -16.04 -19.27 -14.16
N GLU A 58 -15.67 -20.28 -14.93
CA GLU A 58 -14.62 -21.23 -14.59
C GLU A 58 -13.26 -20.53 -14.42
N PHE A 59 -12.94 -19.61 -15.34
CA PHE A 59 -11.74 -18.79 -15.25
C PHE A 59 -11.71 -17.92 -13.98
N LEU A 60 -12.84 -17.27 -13.65
CA LEU A 60 -12.94 -16.45 -12.44
C LEU A 60 -12.78 -17.28 -11.15
N GLU A 61 -13.33 -18.50 -11.10
CA GLU A 61 -13.12 -19.39 -9.96
C GLU A 61 -11.65 -19.78 -9.81
N ARG A 62 -10.95 -20.10 -10.91
CA ARG A 62 -9.51 -20.39 -10.87
C ARG A 62 -8.70 -19.18 -10.36
N ILE A 63 -8.98 -17.98 -10.88
CA ILE A 63 -8.32 -16.75 -10.40
C ILE A 63 -8.60 -16.53 -8.91
N ALA A 64 -9.84 -16.76 -8.45
CA ALA A 64 -10.18 -16.56 -7.05
C ALA A 64 -9.36 -17.49 -6.14
N VAL A 65 -9.16 -18.75 -6.53
CA VAL A 65 -8.31 -19.71 -5.81
C VAL A 65 -6.86 -19.25 -5.77
N GLU A 66 -6.28 -18.88 -6.92
CA GLU A 66 -4.90 -18.42 -7.01
C GLU A 66 -4.67 -17.13 -6.19
N LEU A 67 -5.63 -16.20 -6.26
CA LEU A 67 -5.59 -14.96 -5.49
C LEU A 67 -5.69 -15.21 -3.99
N ALA A 68 -6.52 -16.16 -3.56
CA ALA A 68 -6.60 -16.57 -2.16
C ALA A 68 -5.26 -17.14 -1.65
N ALA A 69 -4.61 -17.99 -2.45
CA ALA A 69 -3.30 -18.55 -2.13
C ALA A 69 -2.23 -17.45 -2.01
N ALA A 70 -2.19 -16.51 -2.94
CA ALA A 70 -1.26 -15.38 -2.91
C ALA A 70 -1.47 -14.49 -1.67
N HIS A 71 -2.73 -14.22 -1.31
CA HIS A 71 -3.05 -13.47 -0.09
C HIS A 71 -2.64 -14.21 1.18
N HIS A 72 -2.81 -15.54 1.23
CA HIS A 72 -2.38 -16.36 2.36
C HIS A 72 -0.86 -16.30 2.54
N ALA A 73 -0.08 -16.50 1.46
CA ALA A 73 1.38 -16.40 1.49
C ALA A 73 1.86 -15.01 1.94
N LEU A 74 1.22 -13.95 1.47
CA LEU A 74 1.52 -12.59 1.91
C LEU A 74 1.22 -12.38 3.40
N ALA A 75 0.11 -12.94 3.90
CA ALA A 75 -0.25 -12.86 5.31
C ALA A 75 0.76 -13.61 6.18
N GLN A 76 1.25 -14.78 5.72
CA GLN A 76 2.27 -15.54 6.41
C GLN A 76 3.59 -14.77 6.51
N SER A 77 4.10 -14.23 5.39
CA SER A 77 5.33 -13.42 5.38
C SER A 77 5.22 -12.20 6.31
N ARG A 78 4.06 -11.55 6.36
CA ARG A 78 3.80 -10.45 7.30
C ARG A 78 3.80 -10.88 8.77
N ARG A 79 3.34 -12.09 9.08
CA ARG A 79 3.41 -12.64 10.44
C ARG A 79 4.84 -12.91 10.85
N GLU A 80 5.62 -13.55 9.99
CA GLU A 80 7.04 -13.85 10.22
C GLU A 80 7.83 -12.56 10.48
N THR A 81 7.69 -11.55 9.62
CA THR A 81 8.33 -10.23 9.82
C THR A 81 7.87 -9.53 11.10
N SER A 82 6.59 -9.66 11.48
CA SER A 82 6.07 -9.09 12.73
C SER A 82 6.67 -9.79 13.95
N GLN A 83 6.86 -11.11 13.91
CA GLN A 83 7.50 -11.87 14.99
C GLN A 83 8.96 -11.46 15.18
N VAL A 84 9.72 -11.33 14.08
CA VAL A 84 11.10 -10.85 14.12
C VAL A 84 11.15 -9.45 14.74
N LYS A 85 10.25 -8.56 14.33
CA LYS A 85 10.18 -7.20 14.88
C LYS A 85 9.86 -7.20 16.38
N LEU A 86 8.94 -8.05 16.84
CA LEU A 86 8.60 -8.17 18.25
C LEU A 86 9.78 -8.70 19.08
N ALA A 87 10.49 -9.71 18.59
CA ALA A 87 11.69 -10.23 19.24
C ALA A 87 12.77 -9.15 19.38
N LEU A 88 13.00 -8.36 18.33
CA LEU A 88 13.92 -7.23 18.38
C LEU A 88 13.49 -6.15 19.38
N CYS A 89 12.20 -5.82 19.44
CA CYS A 89 11.66 -4.87 20.41
C CYS A 89 11.88 -5.36 21.85
N ARG A 90 11.64 -6.64 22.12
CA ARG A 90 11.86 -7.26 23.42
C ARG A 90 13.33 -7.19 23.84
N LEU A 91 14.24 -7.61 22.96
CA LEU A 91 15.68 -7.56 23.23
C LEU A 91 16.17 -6.13 23.46
N ARG A 92 15.64 -5.16 22.71
CA ARG A 92 15.96 -3.74 22.90
C ARG A 92 15.46 -3.21 24.25
N ALA A 93 14.28 -3.64 24.69
CA ALA A 93 13.73 -3.28 26.00
C ALA A 93 14.55 -3.86 27.15
N GLU A 94 15.01 -5.11 27.03
CA GLU A 94 15.87 -5.79 28.01
C GLU A 94 17.29 -5.17 28.08
N ALA A 95 17.80 -4.62 26.98
CA ALA A 95 19.08 -3.92 26.94
C ALA A 95 19.03 -2.44 27.42
N SER A 96 17.83 -1.88 27.56
CA SER A 96 17.58 -0.49 27.94
C SER A 96 17.52 -0.15 29.44
N PRO A 97 17.42 -1.07 30.43
CA PRO A 97 17.47 -0.68 31.86
C PRO A 97 18.88 -0.29 32.30
N ALA A 98 19.91 -0.98 31.78
CA ALA A 98 21.30 -0.85 32.22
C ALA A 98 22.01 0.45 31.78
N ARG A 99 21.38 1.27 30.92
CA ARG A 99 21.94 2.54 30.43
C ARG A 99 21.41 3.76 31.17
N ASN A 100 20.28 3.65 31.87
CA ASN A 100 19.66 4.78 32.55
C ASN A 100 20.25 5.03 33.96
N GLU A 101 20.77 3.99 34.63
CA GLU A 101 21.32 4.13 36.00
C GLU A 101 22.74 4.72 36.05
N ARG A 102 23.50 4.70 34.94
CA ARG A 102 24.84 5.31 34.85
C ARG A 102 24.82 6.83 34.60
N GLY A 103 23.64 7.46 34.57
CA GLY A 103 23.46 8.88 34.27
C GLY A 103 23.00 9.76 35.45
N TRP A 104 22.64 9.18 36.60
CA TRP A 104 22.08 9.92 37.76
C TRP A 104 23.04 9.97 38.95
N GLY A 105 24.32 10.16 38.67
CA GLY A 105 25.36 10.28 39.68
C GLY A 105 26.44 11.25 39.25
N ARG A 106 26.11 12.55 39.15
CA ARG A 106 27.09 13.62 39.29
C ARG A 106 26.42 14.94 39.65
#